data_AF-A0A261RDC5-F1
#
_entry.id   AF-A0A261RDC5-F1
#
_cell.length_a   1.000
_cell.length_b   1.000
_cell.length_c   1.000
_cell.angle_alpha   90.00
_cell.angle_beta   90.00
_cell.angle_gamma   90.00
#
_symmetry.space_group_name_H-M   'P 1'
#
loop_
_entity.id
_entity.type
_entity.pdbx_description
1 polymer ?
#
loop_
_entity_poly.entity_id
_entity_poly.type
_entity_poly.pdbx_seq_one_letter_code
_entity_poly.pdbx_strand_id
1 'polypeptide(L)'
;MDTLSAFASKVSYSIRPRVHEVDFGEYRGCVDIIGREGAHTFSFARFCDMVRSGRERAELDALRLARHLQATECKDGKSWILPGQVSARCEPALVEDVPSSLLRPAKPGKPGRHLRVAA
;
A
#
# COMPACT_ATOMS: atom_id res chain seq x y z
N MET A 1 -5.55 -16.83 -33.27
CA MET A 1 -6.09 -15.84 -32.30
C MET A 1 -6.35 -16.58 -31.01
N ASP A 2 -5.40 -16.51 -30.07
CA ASP A 2 -5.40 -17.30 -28.84
C ASP A 2 -6.31 -16.71 -27.79
N THR A 3 -7.52 -17.25 -27.69
CA THR A 3 -8.55 -16.88 -26.69
C THR A 3 -8.17 -17.25 -25.25
N LEU A 4 -7.05 -17.97 -25.04
CA LEU A 4 -6.53 -18.35 -23.73
C LEU A 4 -5.70 -17.25 -23.05
N SER A 5 -5.24 -16.24 -23.81
CA SER A 5 -4.43 -15.14 -23.25
C SER A 5 -5.22 -14.21 -22.32
N ALA A 6 -6.55 -14.16 -22.47
CA ALA A 6 -7.43 -13.30 -21.67
C ALA A 6 -7.64 -13.78 -20.22
N PHE A 7 -7.30 -15.03 -19.90
CA PHE A 7 -7.37 -15.60 -18.55
C PHE A 7 -5.99 -15.69 -17.86
N ALA A 8 -4.92 -15.18 -18.48
CA ALA A 8 -3.54 -15.45 -18.06
C ALA A 8 -3.09 -14.69 -16.80
N SER A 9 -3.83 -13.68 -16.34
CA SER A 9 -3.45 -12.97 -15.12
C SER A 9 -4.00 -13.66 -13.88
N LYS A 10 -3.19 -14.56 -13.32
CA LYS A 10 -3.55 -15.41 -12.18
C LYS A 10 -3.65 -14.66 -10.85
N VAL A 11 -3.02 -13.50 -10.72
CA VAL A 11 -2.80 -12.86 -9.41
C VAL A 11 -3.34 -11.43 -9.38
N SER A 12 -4.06 -11.08 -8.32
CA SER A 12 -4.41 -9.69 -8.01
C SER A 12 -3.67 -9.20 -6.77
N TYR A 13 -3.13 -7.98 -6.84
CA TYR A 13 -2.30 -7.39 -5.80
C TYR A 13 -2.96 -6.16 -5.19
N SER A 14 -3.09 -6.14 -3.87
CA SER A 14 -3.41 -4.94 -3.09
C SER A 14 -2.14 -4.41 -2.43
N ILE A 15 -1.66 -3.27 -2.89
CA ILE A 15 -0.43 -2.62 -2.43
C ILE A 15 -0.84 -1.51 -1.46
N ARG A 16 -0.33 -1.52 -0.23
CA ARG A 16 -0.75 -0.62 0.85
C ARG A 16 0.47 0.08 1.44
N PRO A 17 0.77 1.31 0.99
CA PRO A 17 1.80 2.13 1.59
C PRO A 17 1.42 2.52 3.03
N ARG A 18 2.40 2.49 3.92
CA ARG A 18 2.29 2.87 5.34
C ARG A 18 3.57 3.52 5.82
N VAL A 19 3.50 4.11 7.01
CA VAL A 19 4.63 4.67 7.72
C VAL A 19 4.59 4.22 9.16
N HIS A 20 5.72 3.77 9.67
CA HIS A 20 5.92 3.44 11.08
C HIS A 20 6.82 4.49 11.73
N GLU A 21 6.47 4.92 12.93
CA GLU A 21 7.39 5.65 13.80
C GLU A 21 8.32 4.62 14.45
N VAL A 22 9.62 4.78 14.24
CA VAL A 22 10.67 3.84 14.69
C VAL A 22 11.28 4.33 16.00
N ASP A 23 11.40 5.64 16.14
CA ASP A 23 11.79 6.36 17.34
C ASP A 23 11.09 7.73 17.36
N PHE A 24 11.17 8.48 18.46
CA PHE A 24 10.46 9.74 18.65
C PHE A 24 10.81 10.76 17.55
N GLY A 25 9.88 10.99 16.62
CA GLY A 25 10.11 11.87 15.46
C GLY A 25 10.84 11.24 14.27
N GLU A 26 11.17 9.96 14.36
CA GLU A 26 11.81 9.18 13.29
C GLU A 26 10.83 8.20 12.65
N TYR A 27 10.69 8.28 11.33
CA TYR A 27 9.67 7.58 10.57
C TYR A 27 10.28 6.74 9.46
N ARG A 28 9.78 5.53 9.26
CA ARG A 28 10.18 4.63 8.17
C ARG A 28 8.97 4.24 7.34
N GLY A 29 9.07 4.48 6.03
CA GLY A 29 8.08 4.04 5.07
C GLY A 29 8.10 2.52 4.89
N CYS A 30 6.95 1.92 4.67
CA CYS A 30 6.82 0.52 4.29
C CYS A 30 5.62 0.32 3.35
N VAL A 31 5.57 -0.84 2.71
CA VAL A 31 4.52 -1.23 1.79
C VAL A 31 4.12 -2.67 2.12
N ASP A 32 2.87 -2.85 2.52
CA ASP A 32 2.26 -4.18 2.62
C ASP A 32 1.68 -4.56 1.27
N ILE A 33 1.97 -5.76 0.80
CA ILE A 33 1.43 -6.33 -0.43
C ILE A 33 0.62 -7.56 -0.07
N ILE A 34 -0.59 -7.62 -0.60
CA ILE A 34 -1.48 -8.79 -0.49
C ILE A 34 -1.77 -9.27 -1.91
N GLY A 35 -1.25 -10.45 -2.25
CA GLY A 35 -1.51 -11.13 -3.51
C GLY A 35 -2.63 -12.17 -3.34
N ARG A 36 -3.49 -12.30 -4.35
CA ARG A 36 -4.53 -13.32 -4.43
C ARG A 36 -4.44 -14.05 -5.75
N GLU A 37 -4.19 -15.35 -5.69
CA GLU A 37 -4.11 -16.26 -6.82
C GLU A 37 -5.21 -17.33 -6.71
N GLY A 38 -6.34 -17.12 -7.40
CA GLY A 38 -7.51 -17.98 -7.25
C GLY A 38 -8.00 -18.03 -5.79
N ALA A 39 -7.93 -19.21 -5.18
CA ALA A 39 -8.27 -19.42 -3.76
C ALA A 39 -7.10 -19.15 -2.80
N HIS A 40 -5.87 -19.00 -3.31
CA HIS A 40 -4.68 -18.76 -2.50
C HIS A 40 -4.50 -17.26 -2.24
N THR A 41 -4.17 -16.91 -1.00
CA THR A 41 -3.83 -15.54 -0.60
C THR A 41 -2.47 -15.55 0.08
N PHE A 42 -1.59 -14.62 -0.32
CA PHE A 42 -0.28 -14.43 0.29
C PHE A 42 -0.05 -12.95 0.60
N SER A 43 0.85 -12.68 1.53
CA SER A 43 1.19 -11.31 1.90
C SER A 43 2.64 -11.17 2.28
N PHE A 44 3.23 -10.04 1.95
CA PHE A 44 4.59 -9.67 2.35
C PHE A 44 4.71 -8.16 2.54
N ALA A 45 5.72 -7.73 3.28
CA ALA A 45 6.01 -6.33 3.50
C ALA A 45 7.41 -5.97 2.97
N ARG A 46 7.55 -4.74 2.47
CA ARG A 46 8.83 -4.13 2.08
C ARG A 46 9.00 -2.83 2.83
N PHE A 47 10.20 -2.59 3.35
CA PHE A 47 10.52 -1.36 4.06
C PHE A 47 11.41 -0.49 3.18
N CYS A 48 11.24 0.83 3.27
CA CYS A 48 12.20 1.77 2.72
C CYS A 48 13.53 1.64 3.46
N ASP A 49 14.66 1.80 2.78
CA ASP A 49 15.97 1.64 3.41
C ASP A 49 16.27 2.75 4.43
N MET A 50 15.82 3.97 4.13
CA MET A 50 16.09 5.15 4.95
C MET A 50 14.99 5.42 5.98
N VAL A 51 15.41 5.74 7.19
CA VAL A 51 14.60 6.41 8.22
C VAL A 51 14.63 7.92 7.97
N ARG A 52 13.51 8.60 8.21
CA ARG A 52 13.34 10.05 7.98
C ARG A 52 12.94 10.76 9.26
N SER A 53 13.52 11.93 9.50
CA SER A 53 13.16 12.85 10.58
C SER A 53 11.86 13.64 10.29
N GLY A 54 10.82 12.95 9.82
CA GLY A 54 9.54 13.55 9.44
C GLY A 54 8.62 12.61 8.68
N ARG A 55 7.36 12.55 9.10
CA ARG A 55 6.36 11.62 8.58
C ARG A 55 6.08 11.81 7.09
N GLU A 56 5.95 13.05 6.62
CA GLU A 56 5.62 13.35 5.21
C GLU A 56 6.68 12.80 4.24
N ARG A 57 7.97 12.91 4.60
CA ARG A 57 9.04 12.40 3.76
C ARG A 57 9.05 10.86 3.72
N ALA A 58 8.78 10.22 4.86
CA ALA A 58 8.61 8.77 4.93
C ALA A 58 7.38 8.30 4.14
N GLU A 59 6.30 9.08 4.12
CA GLU A 59 5.10 8.81 3.32
C GLU A 59 5.40 8.86 1.81
N LEU A 60 6.13 9.88 1.35
CA LEU A 60 6.59 9.98 -0.03
C LEU A 60 7.51 8.81 -0.44
N ASP A 61 8.41 8.41 0.44
CA ASP A 61 9.30 7.27 0.19
C ASP A 61 8.51 5.95 0.12
N ALA A 62 7.51 5.76 0.98
CA ALA A 62 6.61 4.61 0.91
C ALA A 62 5.79 4.57 -0.39
N LEU A 63 5.31 5.73 -0.87
CA LEU A 63 4.59 5.82 -2.15
C LEU A 63 5.49 5.52 -3.35
N ARG A 64 6.73 6.01 -3.35
CA ARG A 64 7.72 5.69 -4.39
C ARG A 64 8.03 4.19 -4.41
N LEU A 65 8.23 3.60 -3.23
CA LEU A 65 8.44 2.17 -3.09
C LEU A 65 7.24 1.38 -3.62
N ALA A 66 6.01 1.81 -3.31
CA ALA A 66 4.80 1.16 -3.80
C ALA A 66 4.67 1.20 -5.32
N ARG A 67 4.95 2.35 -5.96
CA ARG A 67 5.00 2.47 -7.43
C ARG A 67 6.07 1.56 -8.04
N HIS A 68 7.25 1.51 -7.40
CA HIS A 68 8.33 0.64 -7.86
C HIS A 68 7.91 -0.84 -7.80
N LEU A 69 7.41 -1.30 -6.65
CA LEU A 69 6.95 -2.68 -6.46
C LEU A 69 5.77 -3.03 -7.37
N GLN A 70 4.90 -2.06 -7.67
CA GLN A 70 3.83 -2.24 -8.65
C GLN A 70 4.39 -2.58 -10.04
N ALA A 71 5.42 -1.85 -10.47
CA ALA A 71 6.05 -2.01 -11.79
C ALA A 71 6.98 -3.23 -11.89
N THR A 72 7.58 -3.67 -10.77
CA THR A 72 8.59 -4.74 -10.77
C THR A 72 8.06 -6.07 -10.26
N GLU A 73 7.60 -6.12 -9.01
CA GLU A 73 7.22 -7.35 -8.29
C GLU A 73 5.74 -7.73 -8.47
N CYS A 74 4.84 -6.75 -8.70
CA CYS A 74 3.39 -6.96 -8.80
C CYS A 74 2.86 -6.80 -10.23
N LYS A 75 3.70 -7.07 -11.25
CA LYS A 75 3.38 -6.89 -12.67
C LYS A 75 2.58 -8.03 -13.30
N ASP A 76 2.63 -9.23 -12.69
CA ASP A 76 2.02 -10.45 -13.23
C ASP A 76 0.49 -10.43 -13.17
N GLY A 77 -0.10 -9.36 -12.61
CA GLY A 77 -1.51 -9.10 -12.77
C GLY A 77 -2.04 -7.76 -12.32
N LYS A 78 -3.34 -7.72 -12.00
CA LYS A 78 -4.02 -6.48 -11.61
C LYS A 78 -3.50 -6.02 -10.26
N SER A 79 -2.93 -4.83 -10.20
CA SER A 79 -2.37 -4.26 -8.98
C SER A 79 -2.99 -2.91 -8.69
N TRP A 80 -3.31 -2.66 -7.42
CA TRP A 80 -3.90 -1.40 -6.96
C TRP A 80 -3.12 -0.86 -5.76
N ILE A 81 -2.73 0.40 -5.83
CA ILE A 81 -2.17 1.12 -4.68
C ILE A 81 -3.34 1.69 -3.90
N LEU A 82 -3.60 1.13 -2.72
CA LEU A 82 -4.66 1.58 -1.83
C LEU A 82 -4.08 2.58 -0.82
N PRO A 83 -4.68 3.76 -0.64
CA PRO A 83 -4.26 4.73 0.37
C PRO A 83 -4.58 4.17 1.77
N GLY A 84 -3.68 3.35 2.32
CA GLY A 84 -3.89 2.66 3.60
C GLY A 84 -3.80 3.61 4.79
N GLN A 85 -2.61 4.20 5.00
CA GLN A 85 -2.32 5.13 6.11
C GLN A 85 -1.54 6.38 5.68
N VAL A 86 -1.19 6.47 4.39
CA VAL A 86 -0.56 7.65 3.80
C VAL A 86 -1.63 8.70 3.51
N SER A 87 -1.32 9.96 3.78
CA SER A 87 -2.25 11.05 3.53
C SER A 87 -2.61 11.11 2.04
N ALA A 88 -3.91 11.10 1.72
CA ALA A 88 -4.41 11.29 0.35
C ALA A 88 -4.00 12.65 -0.27
N ARG A 89 -3.40 13.54 0.53
CA ARG A 89 -2.84 14.83 0.09
C ARG A 89 -1.51 14.71 -0.64
N CYS A 90 -0.83 13.56 -0.58
CA CYS A 90 0.52 13.47 -1.12
C CYS A 90 0.59 13.36 -2.64
N GLU A 91 -0.40 12.79 -3.34
CA GLU A 91 -0.43 12.70 -4.81
C GLU A 91 -1.85 12.33 -5.30
N PRO A 92 -2.66 13.28 -5.81
CA PRO A 92 -3.99 13.00 -6.35
C PRO A 92 -3.99 12.00 -7.53
N ALA A 93 -2.93 12.03 -8.35
CA ALA A 93 -2.78 11.19 -9.54
C ALA A 93 -2.65 9.68 -9.25
N LEU A 94 -2.47 9.28 -7.99
CA LEU A 94 -2.31 7.86 -7.61
C LEU A 94 -3.61 7.12 -7.32
N VAL A 95 -4.73 7.83 -7.33
CA VAL A 95 -5.99 7.35 -6.75
C VAL A 95 -7.11 7.29 -7.79
N GLU A 96 -6.85 7.71 -9.04
CA GLU A 96 -7.87 7.80 -10.10
C GLU A 96 -8.49 6.44 -10.45
N ASP A 97 -7.69 5.37 -10.46
CA ASP A 97 -8.15 4.02 -10.80
C ASP A 97 -8.72 3.24 -9.60
N VAL A 98 -8.75 3.84 -8.41
CA VAL A 98 -9.23 3.17 -7.20
C VAL A 98 -10.74 3.42 -7.07
N PRO A 99 -11.58 2.35 -7.01
CA PRO A 99 -13.00 2.51 -6.79
C PRO A 99 -13.28 3.37 -5.54
N SER A 100 -14.17 4.34 -5.68
CA SER A 100 -14.51 5.29 -4.62
C SER A 100 -14.99 4.62 -3.32
N SER A 101 -15.51 3.38 -3.42
CA SER A 101 -15.91 2.55 -2.28
C SER A 101 -14.73 2.08 -1.40
N LEU A 102 -13.50 2.07 -1.92
CA LEU A 102 -12.28 1.71 -1.20
C LEU A 102 -11.55 2.93 -0.65
N LEU A 103 -11.91 4.13 -1.12
CA LEU A 103 -11.39 5.39 -0.61
C LEU A 103 -12.11 5.72 0.69
N ARG A 104 -11.44 5.50 1.82
CA ARG A 104 -11.99 6.00 3.09
C ARG A 104 -11.99 7.52 3.03
N PRO A 105 -13.14 8.18 3.31
CA PRO A 105 -13.12 9.62 3.53
C PRO A 105 -12.15 9.91 4.67
N ALA A 106 -11.19 10.79 4.42
CA ALA A 106 -10.27 11.29 5.44
C ALA A 106 -11.08 12.03 6.50
N LYS A 107 -11.51 11.32 7.56
CA LYS A 107 -12.10 11.96 8.73
C LYS A 107 -10.96 12.68 9.47
N PRO A 108 -10.97 14.01 9.59
CA PRO A 108 -10.05 14.68 10.49
C PRO A 108 -10.41 14.24 11.92
N GLY A 109 -9.44 13.67 12.63
CA GLY A 109 -9.58 13.35 14.06
C GLY A 109 -10.27 12.02 14.38
N LYS A 110 -9.50 10.93 14.45
CA LYS A 110 -9.70 9.91 15.49
C LYS A 110 -8.34 9.44 16.01
N PRO A 111 -8.08 9.51 17.32
CA PRO A 111 -6.86 8.95 17.90
C PRO A 111 -6.89 7.41 17.75
N GLY A 112 -5.70 6.83 17.72
CA GLY A 112 -5.44 5.44 17.37
C GLY A 112 -6.38 4.43 18.04
N ARG A 113 -6.81 3.45 17.24
CA ARG A 113 -7.49 2.26 17.73
C ARG A 113 -6.42 1.41 18.43
N HIS A 114 -6.24 1.58 19.75
CA HIS A 114 -5.41 0.69 20.54
C HIS A 114 -5.98 -0.73 20.41
N LEU A 115 -5.17 -1.65 19.84
CA LEU A 115 -5.41 -3.08 19.98
C LEU A 115 -5.29 -3.37 21.48
N ARG A 116 -6.41 -3.62 22.15
CA ARG A 116 -6.38 -4.23 23.48
C ARG A 116 -6.05 -5.70 23.27
N VAL A 117 -4.84 -6.08 23.67
CA VAL A 117 -4.50 -7.48 23.90
C VAL A 117 -5.36 -7.93 25.08
N ALA A 118 -6.25 -8.90 24.85
CA ALA A 118 -6.94 -9.59 25.93
C ALA A 118 -5.94 -10.56 26.56
N ALA A 119 -5.71 -10.40 27.86
CA ALA A 119 -5.09 -11.42 28.70
C ALA A 119 -6.15 -12.43 29.12
#